data_AF-A0AAW4L088-F1
#
_entry.id   AF-A0AAW4L088-F1
#
_cell.length_a   1.000
_cell.length_b   1.000
_cell.length_c   1.000
_cell.angle_alpha   90.00
_cell.angle_beta   90.00
_cell.angle_gamma   90.00
#
_symmetry.space_group_name_H-M   'P 1'
#
loop_
_entity.id
_entity.type
_entity.pdbx_description
1 polymer ?
#
loop_
_entity_poly.entity_id
_entity_poly.type
_entity_poly.pdbx_seq_one_letter_code
_entity_poly.pdbx_strand_id
1 'polypeptide(L)'
;ELLGAKRRLRAEIVHLKKATTLKEASETATKKGTLANLLVHDALEEMRLSANTREKEGIKERVSFRLERLVAACGRNMSSGTGVLATIGSTAPFVGLFGTVWGIMNSFIGIAKT
;
A
#
# COMPACT_ATOMS: atom_id res chain seq x y z
N GLU A 1 -0.19 3.34 -12.25
CA GLU A 1 0.28 2.90 -10.92
C GLU A 1 -0.83 2.28 -10.04
N LEU A 2 -1.63 3.03 -9.28
CA LEU A 2 -2.62 2.46 -8.33
C LEU A 2 -3.91 1.89 -8.97
N LEU A 3 -4.50 2.59 -9.93
CA LEU A 3 -5.73 2.13 -10.61
C LEU A 3 -5.52 0.80 -11.35
N GLY A 4 -4.36 0.64 -11.98
CA GLY A 4 -3.94 -0.60 -12.62
C GLY A 4 -3.75 -1.73 -11.61
N ALA A 5 -3.11 -1.46 -10.47
CA ALA A 5 -2.97 -2.43 -9.38
C ALA A 5 -4.33 -2.87 -8.81
N LYS A 6 -5.26 -1.92 -8.60
CA LYS A 6 -6.63 -2.18 -8.15
C LYS A 6 -7.41 -3.05 -9.13
N ARG A 7 -7.33 -2.74 -10.43
CA ARG A 7 -8.00 -3.53 -11.49
C ARG A 7 -7.48 -4.97 -11.52
N ARG A 8 -6.15 -5.14 -11.44
CA ARG A 8 -5.53 -6.48 -11.38
C ARG A 8 -5.94 -7.26 -10.14
N LEU A 9 -5.85 -6.65 -8.96
CA LEU A 9 -6.25 -7.29 -7.70
C LEU A 9 -7.71 -7.74 -7.75
N ARG A 10 -8.62 -6.91 -8.29
CA ARG A 10 -10.02 -7.30 -8.47
C ARG A 10 -10.17 -8.52 -9.37
N ALA A 11 -9.43 -8.60 -10.46
CA ALA A 11 -9.44 -9.77 -11.34
C ALA A 11 -8.90 -11.02 -10.63
N GLU A 12 -7.77 -10.92 -9.91
CA GLU A 12 -7.20 -12.04 -9.16
C GLU A 12 -8.14 -12.55 -8.06
N ILE A 13 -8.83 -11.66 -7.34
CA ILE A 13 -9.81 -12.04 -6.31
C ILE A 13 -10.93 -12.90 -6.91
N VAL A 14 -11.39 -12.60 -8.12
CA VAL A 14 -12.45 -13.38 -8.78
C VAL A 14 -12.00 -14.82 -9.02
N HIS A 15 -10.75 -15.03 -9.42
CA HIS A 15 -10.22 -16.37 -9.61
C HIS A 15 -9.92 -17.07 -8.28
N LEU A 16 -9.34 -16.38 -7.29
CA LEU A 16 -9.10 -16.94 -5.96
C LEU A 16 -10.38 -17.39 -5.25
N LYS A 17 -11.48 -16.66 -5.41
CA LYS A 17 -12.78 -17.04 -4.84
C LYS A 17 -13.36 -18.34 -5.41
N LYS A 18 -12.91 -18.75 -6.60
CA LYS A 18 -13.33 -20.01 -7.23
C LYS A 18 -12.50 -21.19 -6.74
N ALA A 19 -11.29 -20.94 -6.24
CA ALA A 19 -10.41 -21.99 -5.75
C ALA A 19 -10.98 -22.62 -4.48
N THR A 20 -11.03 -23.95 -4.46
CA THR A 20 -11.55 -24.76 -3.34
C THR A 20 -10.44 -25.30 -2.45
N THR A 21 -9.19 -25.26 -2.93
CA THR A 21 -8.01 -25.70 -2.20
C THR A 21 -6.90 -24.67 -2.27
N LEU A 22 -6.01 -24.66 -1.27
CA LEU A 22 -4.84 -23.78 -1.27
C LEU A 22 -3.89 -24.07 -2.44
N LYS A 23 -3.83 -25.33 -2.88
CA LYS A 23 -3.05 -25.74 -4.05
C LYS A 23 -3.60 -25.09 -5.33
N GLU A 24 -4.90 -25.18 -5.57
CA GLU A 24 -5.56 -24.53 -6.72
C GLU A 24 -5.41 -22.99 -6.68
N ALA A 25 -5.49 -22.39 -5.48
CA ALA A 25 -5.22 -20.97 -5.30
C ALA A 25 -3.79 -20.60 -5.72
N SER A 26 -2.81 -21.46 -5.47
CA SER A 26 -1.40 -21.22 -5.87
C SER A 26 -1.15 -21.35 -7.37
N GLU A 27 -1.88 -22.25 -8.04
CA GLU A 27 -1.85 -22.43 -9.49
C GLU A 27 -2.53 -21.25 -10.22
N THR A 28 -3.42 -20.56 -9.52
CA THR A 28 -4.12 -19.38 -10.02
C THR A 28 -3.34 -18.09 -9.76
N ALA A 29 -2.76 -17.93 -8.57
CA ALA A 29 -2.02 -16.74 -8.15
C ALA A 29 -0.54 -16.80 -8.56
N THR A 30 -0.27 -16.94 -9.87
CA THR A 30 1.09 -17.19 -10.40
C THR A 30 1.91 -15.93 -10.62
N LYS A 31 1.26 -14.77 -10.73
CA LYS A 31 1.93 -13.53 -11.08
C LYS A 31 2.76 -13.00 -9.90
N LYS A 32 4.08 -13.19 -9.99
CA LYS A 32 5.03 -12.72 -8.97
C LYS A 32 4.85 -11.23 -8.66
N GLY A 33 4.90 -10.90 -7.38
CA GLY A 33 4.79 -9.52 -6.88
C GLY A 33 3.38 -8.98 -6.74
N THR A 34 2.34 -9.75 -7.09
CA THR A 34 0.96 -9.37 -6.75
C THR A 34 0.63 -9.75 -5.30
N LEU A 35 -0.30 -9.02 -4.68
CA LEU A 35 -0.73 -9.32 -3.31
C LEU A 35 -1.32 -10.72 -3.19
N ALA A 36 -2.10 -11.17 -4.19
CA ALA A 36 -2.63 -12.53 -4.24
C ALA A 36 -1.51 -13.58 -4.20
N ASN A 37 -0.49 -13.42 -5.05
CA ASN A 37 0.67 -14.32 -5.10
C ASN A 37 1.42 -14.37 -3.77
N LEU A 38 1.69 -13.20 -3.15
CA LEU A 38 2.39 -13.12 -1.87
C LEU A 38 1.61 -13.78 -0.73
N LEU A 39 0.31 -13.53 -0.62
CA LEU A 39 -0.54 -14.09 0.44
C LEU A 39 -0.64 -15.62 0.33
N VAL A 40 -0.86 -16.15 -0.88
CA VAL A 40 -0.96 -17.60 -1.10
C VAL A 40 0.37 -18.29 -0.85
N HIS A 41 1.47 -17.69 -1.31
CA HIS A 41 2.80 -18.24 -1.09
C HIS A 41 3.19 -18.26 0.40
N ASP A 42 2.90 -17.19 1.15
CA ASP A 42 3.23 -17.13 2.58
C ASP A 42 2.36 -18.10 3.41
N ALA A 43 1.09 -18.30 3.03
CA ALA A 43 0.24 -19.33 3.63
C ALA A 43 0.77 -20.75 3.36
N LEU A 44 1.20 -21.04 2.12
CA LEU A 44 1.82 -22.32 1.78
C LEU A 44 3.13 -22.55 2.53
N GLU A 45 3.95 -21.51 2.66
CA GLU A 45 5.21 -21.58 3.39
C GLU A 45 4.99 -21.85 4.88
N GLU A 46 4.01 -21.20 5.50
CA GLU A 46 3.63 -21.48 6.90
C GLU A 46 3.11 -22.92 7.08
N MET A 47 2.31 -23.43 6.13
CA MET A 47 1.87 -24.83 6.14
C MET A 47 3.05 -25.80 5.99
N ARG A 48 4.03 -25.48 5.13
CA ARG A 48 5.24 -26.28 4.93
C ARG A 48 6.12 -26.31 6.18
N LEU A 49 6.34 -25.15 6.81
CA LEU A 49 7.10 -25.02 8.06
C LEU A 49 6.42 -25.75 9.23
N SER A 50 5.08 -25.78 9.22
CA SER A 50 4.29 -26.42 10.26
C SER A 50 3.98 -27.91 10.01
N ALA A 51 4.53 -28.52 8.96
CA ALA A 51 4.17 -29.88 8.53
C ALA A 51 4.30 -30.96 9.63
N ASN A 52 5.23 -30.78 10.57
CA ASN A 52 5.49 -31.73 11.67
C ASN A 52 4.85 -31.33 13.02
N THR A 53 4.02 -30.27 13.04
CA THR A 53 3.39 -29.77 14.27
C THR A 53 2.10 -30.53 14.58
N ARG A 54 1.93 -30.96 15.84
CA ARG A 54 0.69 -31.62 16.31
C ARG A 54 -0.47 -30.65 16.51
N GLU A 55 -0.18 -29.38 16.75
CA GLU A 55 -1.16 -28.34 17.02
C GLU A 55 -1.64 -27.64 15.73
N LYS A 56 -2.77 -28.09 15.21
CA LYS A 56 -3.35 -27.56 13.96
C LYS A 56 -3.96 -26.16 14.12
N GLU A 57 -4.42 -25.80 15.31
CA GLU A 57 -5.02 -24.48 15.57
C GLU A 57 -3.99 -23.36 15.51
N GLY A 58 -2.79 -23.57 16.08
CA GLY A 58 -1.70 -22.60 15.98
C GLY A 58 -1.27 -22.29 14.55
N ILE A 59 -1.48 -23.22 13.59
CA ILE A 59 -1.19 -22.97 12.17
C ILE A 59 -2.15 -21.91 11.61
N LYS A 60 -3.45 -22.01 11.91
CA LYS A 60 -4.46 -21.05 11.44
C LYS A 60 -4.20 -19.65 11.99
N GLU A 61 -3.80 -19.56 13.26
CA GLU A 61 -3.45 -18.30 13.93
C GLU A 61 -2.22 -17.66 13.28
N ARG A 62 -1.16 -18.43 13.06
CA ARG A 62 0.06 -17.93 12.40
C ARG A 62 -0.19 -17.49 10.97
N VAL A 63 -0.96 -18.27 10.20
CA VAL A 63 -1.36 -17.88 8.84
C VAL A 63 -2.16 -16.57 8.89
N SER A 64 -3.22 -16.49 9.69
CA SER A 64 -4.04 -15.27 9.81
C SER A 64 -3.20 -14.04 10.18
N PHE A 65 -2.35 -14.17 11.20
CA PHE A 65 -1.47 -13.09 11.64
C PHE A 65 -0.48 -12.63 10.56
N ARG A 66 0.13 -13.56 9.84
CA ARG A 66 1.03 -13.25 8.72
C ARG A 66 0.31 -12.53 7.59
N LEU A 67 -0.88 -12.99 7.21
CA LEU A 67 -1.69 -12.37 6.15
C LEU A 67 -2.10 -10.94 6.53
N GLU A 68 -2.54 -10.71 7.77
CA GLU A 68 -2.86 -9.36 8.27
C GLU A 68 -1.65 -8.42 8.20
N ARG A 69 -0.47 -8.91 8.61
CA ARG A 69 0.78 -8.14 8.53
C ARG A 69 1.16 -7.78 7.09
N LEU A 70 1.01 -8.72 6.15
CA LEU A 70 1.28 -8.49 4.73
C LEU A 70 0.31 -7.46 4.13
N VAL A 71 -0.99 -7.56 4.44
CA VAL A 71 -2.00 -6.59 3.99
C VAL A 71 -1.68 -5.20 4.55
N ALA A 72 -1.34 -5.10 5.85
CA ALA A 72 -0.96 -3.83 6.47
C ALA A 72 0.31 -3.24 5.86
N ALA A 73 1.33 -4.07 5.56
CA ALA A 73 2.55 -3.62 4.91
C ALA A 73 2.29 -3.11 3.49
N CYS A 74 1.45 -3.81 2.72
CA CYS A 74 1.02 -3.36 1.40
C CYS A 74 0.29 -2.02 1.48
N GLY A 75 -0.61 -1.84 2.44
CA GLY A 75 -1.31 -0.57 2.69
C GLY A 75 -0.35 0.58 2.97
N ARG A 76 0.65 0.38 3.84
CA ARG A 76 1.69 1.40 4.10
C ARG A 76 2.48 1.75 2.84
N ASN A 77 2.84 0.76 2.03
CA ASN A 77 3.58 0.99 0.79
C ASN A 77 2.73 1.79 -0.22
N MET A 78 1.42 1.53 -0.31
CA MET A 78 0.49 2.31 -1.14
C MET A 78 0.35 3.77 -0.66
N SER A 79 0.53 4.02 0.63
CA SER A 79 0.53 5.37 1.21
C SER A 79 1.89 6.06 1.14
N SER A 80 2.91 5.45 0.53
CA SER A 80 4.22 6.09 0.38
C SER A 80 4.09 7.41 -0.40
N GLY A 81 4.74 8.46 0.09
CA GLY A 81 4.72 9.80 -0.52
C GLY A 81 3.46 10.63 -0.26
N THR A 82 2.36 10.07 0.24
CA THR A 82 1.15 10.85 0.53
C THR A 82 1.37 11.85 1.66
N GLY A 83 2.24 11.53 2.62
CA GLY A 83 2.65 12.46 3.68
C GLY A 83 3.35 13.70 3.13
N VAL A 84 4.24 13.54 2.15
CA VAL A 84 4.91 14.67 1.49
C VAL A 84 3.91 15.52 0.72
N LEU A 85 2.99 14.89 -0.02
CA LEU A 85 1.91 15.60 -0.71
C LEU A 85 1.02 16.37 0.28
N ALA A 86 0.72 15.79 1.44
CA ALA A 86 -0.04 16.46 2.50
C ALA A 86 0.72 17.66 3.07
N THR A 87 2.02 17.53 3.33
CA THR A 87 2.87 18.65 3.78
C THR A 87 2.88 19.76 2.74
N ILE A 88 3.16 19.46 1.47
CA ILE A 88 3.16 20.44 0.38
C ILE A 88 1.79 21.12 0.28
N GLY A 89 0.70 20.36 0.27
CA GLY A 89 -0.65 20.92 0.21
C GLY A 89 -0.98 21.84 1.39
N SER A 90 -0.48 21.52 2.58
CA SER A 90 -0.68 22.35 3.77
C SER A 90 0.19 23.62 3.82
N THR A 91 1.42 23.57 3.29
CA THR A 91 2.37 24.69 3.36
C THR A 91 2.34 25.61 2.14
N ALA A 92 1.93 25.11 0.97
CA ALA A 92 1.88 25.86 -0.28
C ALA A 92 1.09 27.19 -0.19
N PRO A 93 -0.08 27.26 0.48
CA PRO A 93 -0.80 28.53 0.61
C PRO A 93 -0.01 29.62 1.35
N PHE A 94 0.76 29.23 2.38
CA PHE A 94 1.57 30.16 3.16
C PHE A 94 2.79 30.66 2.37
N VAL A 95 3.41 29.78 1.57
CA VAL A 95 4.48 30.18 0.64
C VAL A 95 3.95 31.16 -0.41
N GLY A 96 2.75 30.94 -0.93
CA GLY A 96 2.08 31.87 -1.84
C GLY A 96 1.78 33.22 -1.19
N LEU A 97 1.23 33.22 0.02
CA LEU A 97 0.95 34.44 0.78
C LEU A 97 2.23 35.22 1.12
N PHE A 98 3.32 34.52 1.46
CA PHE A 98 4.61 35.14 1.66
C PHE A 98 5.09 35.87 0.39
N GLY A 99 4.95 35.23 -0.79
CA GLY A 99 5.29 35.84 -2.07
C GLY A 99 4.49 37.11 -2.38
N THR A 100 3.18 37.13 -2.08
CA THR A 100 2.34 38.31 -2.31
C THR A 100 2.71 39.45 -1.37
N VAL A 101 2.92 39.18 -0.08
CA VAL A 101 3.34 40.19 0.91
C VAL A 101 4.69 40.79 0.52
N TRP A 102 5.66 39.94 0.15
CA TRP A 102 6.98 40.40 -0.29
C TRP A 102 6.90 41.30 -1.54
N GLY A 103 6.12 40.90 -2.54
CA GLY A 103 5.92 41.68 -3.78
C GLY A 103 5.29 43.06 -3.51
N ILE A 104 4.28 43.10 -2.64
CA ILE A 104 3.65 44.35 -2.21
C ILE A 104 4.66 45.24 -1.47
N MET A 105 5.41 44.68 -0.51
CA MET A 105 6.44 45.43 0.24
C MET A 105 7.48 46.05 -0.70
N ASN A 106 8.02 45.29 -1.64
CA ASN A 106 8.98 45.81 -2.62
C ASN A 106 8.37 46.90 -3.52
N SER A 107 7.09 46.79 -3.87
CA SER A 107 6.39 47.81 -4.66
C SER A 107 6.28 49.12 -3.89
N PHE A 108 5.93 49.07 -2.60
CA PHE A 108 5.89 50.27 -1.74
C PHE A 108 7.27 50.89 -1.52
N ILE A 109 8.33 50.08 -1.37
CA ILE A 109 9.71 50.59 -1.28
C ILE A 109 10.12 51.30 -2.57
N GLY A 110 9.73 50.78 -3.74
CA GLY A 110 9.98 51.42 -5.03
C GLY A 110 9.30 52.78 -5.17
N ILE A 111 8.02 52.87 -4.76
CA ILE A 111 7.26 54.13 -4.75
C ILE A 111 7.91 55.15 -3.81
N ALA A 112 8.33 54.73 -2.61
CA ALA A 112 8.89 55.64 -1.60
C ALA A 112 10.29 56.19 -1.95
N LYS A 113 11.01 55.57 -2.91
CA LYS A 113 12.32 56.00 -3.38
C LYS A 113 12.27 56.93 -4.60
N THR A 114 11.09 57.10 -5.19
CA THR A 114 10.83 58.05 -6.30
C THR A 114 10.39 59.39 -5.72
#